data_AF-A0A7G7XKZ9-F1
#
_entry.id   AF-A0A7G7XKZ9-F1
#
_cell.length_a   1.000
_cell.length_b   1.000
_cell.length_c   1.000
_cell.angle_alpha   90.00
_cell.angle_beta   90.00
_cell.angle_gamma   90.00
#
_symmetry.space_group_name_H-M   'P 1'
#
loop_
_entity.id
_entity.type
_entity.pdbx_description
1 polymer ?
#
loop_
_entity_poly.entity_id
_entity_poly.type
_entity_poly.pdbx_seq_one_letter_code
_entity_poly.pdbx_strand_id
1 'polypeptide(L)' 'MKCPVCGAAGLVHDTRDLPYEYRGATTVIKDVTGDFCPSCSESILDMVESERVLEEMRAFSKRIVSLRQP' A
#
# COMPACT_ATOMS: atom_id res chain seq x y z
N MET A 1 -2.29 -11.20 15.91
CA MET A 1 -1.29 -12.11 15.27
C MET A 1 0.06 -11.39 15.17
N LYS A 2 1.18 -12.10 15.26
CA LYS A 2 2.50 -11.50 15.00
C LYS A 2 2.62 -11.13 13.53
N CYS A 3 3.35 -10.06 13.22
CA CYS A 3 3.67 -9.70 11.85
C CYS A 3 4.39 -10.85 11.14
N PRO A 4 3.90 -11.31 9.97
CA PRO A 4 4.51 -12.43 9.24
C PRO A 4 5.87 -12.07 8.62
N VAL A 5 6.17 -10.78 8.46
CA VAL A 5 7.41 -10.31 7.84
C VAL A 5 8.55 -10.17 8.85
N CYS A 6 8.32 -9.53 10.00
CA CYS A 6 9.38 -9.29 10.98
C CYS A 6 9.28 -10.13 12.25
N GLY A 7 8.14 -10.77 12.52
CA GLY A 7 7.90 -11.58 13.73
C GLY A 7 7.92 -10.81 15.07
N ALA A 8 8.12 -9.49 15.06
CA ALA A 8 8.41 -8.69 16.25
C ALA A 8 7.14 -8.25 17.00
N ALA A 9 6.25 -7.53 16.33
CA ALA A 9 5.06 -6.93 16.94
C ALA A 9 3.75 -7.59 16.50
N GLY A 10 2.72 -7.42 17.33
CA GLY A 10 1.35 -7.65 16.90
C GLY A 10 0.92 -6.60 15.87
N LEU A 11 0.10 -7.01 14.91
CA LEU A 11 -0.49 -6.07 13.96
C LEU A 11 -1.58 -5.22 14.64
N VAL A 12 -1.71 -3.97 14.20
CA VAL A 12 -2.69 -3.00 14.67
C VAL A 12 -3.66 -2.70 13.53
N HIS A 13 -4.94 -2.97 13.74
CA HIS A 13 -5.98 -2.59 12.80
C HIS A 13 -6.16 -1.06 12.81
N ASP A 14 -6.04 -0.42 11.65
CA ASP A 14 -5.99 1.04 11.51
C ASP A 14 -6.38 1.46 10.08
N THR A 15 -6.55 2.77 9.86
CA THR A 15 -6.73 3.38 8.54
C THR A 15 -5.69 4.46 8.34
N ARG A 16 -4.88 4.37 7.27
CA ARG A 16 -3.80 5.31 7.01
C ARG A 16 -3.52 5.53 5.53
N ASP A 17 -2.89 6.65 5.23
CA ASP A 17 -2.33 6.94 3.93
C ASP A 17 -1.05 6.12 3.68
N LEU A 18 -0.96 5.46 2.53
CA LEU A 18 0.21 4.67 2.12
C LEU A 18 0.97 5.32 0.97
N PRO A 19 2.26 5.64 1.15
CA PRO A 19 3.09 6.11 0.05
C PRO A 19 3.32 4.96 -0.96
N TYR A 20 3.18 5.27 -2.24
CA TYR A 20 3.45 4.34 -3.33
C TYR A 20 4.43 4.96 -4.33
N GLU A 21 5.50 4.24 -4.63
CA GLU A 21 6.47 4.63 -5.66
C GLU A 21 6.37 3.68 -6.85
N TYR A 22 6.34 4.27 -8.05
CA TYR A 22 6.40 3.53 -9.31
C TYR A 22 7.35 4.22 -10.29
N ARG A 23 8.41 3.51 -10.69
CA ARG A 23 9.45 4.00 -11.62
C ARG A 23 10.05 5.35 -11.20
N GLY A 24 10.23 5.60 -9.90
CA GLY A 24 10.75 6.86 -9.35
C GLY A 24 9.75 8.03 -9.34
N ALA A 25 8.47 7.79 -9.68
CA ALA A 25 7.38 8.73 -9.39
C ALA A 25 6.64 8.27 -8.14
N THR A 26 6.22 9.21 -7.29
CA THR A 26 5.53 8.92 -6.03
C THR A 26 4.06 9.37 -6.07
N THR A 27 3.22 8.68 -5.32
CA THR A 27 1.84 9.05 -5.00
C THR A 27 1.51 8.59 -3.59
N VAL A 28 0.35 9.00 -3.08
CA VAL A 28 -0.21 8.51 -1.82
C VAL A 28 -1.54 7.83 -2.13
N ILE A 29 -1.69 6.59 -1.67
CA ILE A 29 -2.96 5.86 -1.69
C ILE A 29 -3.65 6.18 -0.36
N LYS A 30 -4.79 6.86 -0.44
CA LYS A 30 -5.46 7.37 0.75
C LYS A 30 -6.31 6.34 1.46
N ASP A 31 -6.48 6.56 2.75
CA ASP A 31 -7.47 5.90 3.61
C ASP A 31 -7.41 4.37 3.54
N VAL A 32 -6.19 3.80 3.55
CA VAL A 32 -5.98 2.35 3.46
C VAL A 32 -6.25 1.69 4.81
N THR A 33 -7.26 0.83 4.86
CA THR A 33 -7.71 0.15 6.08
C THR A 33 -7.19 -1.29 6.15
N GLY A 34 -6.51 -1.63 7.24
CA GLY A 34 -5.97 -2.98 7.40
C GLY A 34 -5.17 -3.14 8.67
N ASP A 35 -4.44 -4.25 8.75
CA ASP A 35 -3.60 -4.62 9.87
C ASP A 35 -2.14 -4.20 9.62
N PHE A 36 -1.65 -3.23 10.39
CA PHE A 36 -0.33 -2.65 10.20
C PHE A 36 0.68 -3.08 11.27
N CYS A 37 1.88 -3.42 10.83
CA CYS A 37 3.00 -3.68 11.71
C CYS A 37 3.67 -2.36 12.11
N PRO A 38 3.72 -2.02 13.41
CA PRO A 38 4.38 -0.79 13.88
C PRO A 38 5.91 -0.86 13.80
N SER A 39 6.50 -2.05 13.57
CA SER A 39 7.96 -2.24 13.59
C SER A 39 8.63 -2.19 12.20
N CYS A 40 7.93 -2.61 11.15
CA CYS A 40 8.52 -2.72 9.80
C CYS A 40 7.64 -2.17 8.68
N SER A 41 6.54 -1.50 9.03
CA SER A 41 5.59 -0.90 8.08
C SER A 41 4.86 -1.89 7.15
N GLU A 42 4.90 -3.19 7.47
CA GLU A 42 4.10 -4.20 6.76
C GLU A 42 2.60 -3.93 6.96
N SER A 43 1.81 -4.20 5.93
CA SER A 43 0.35 -4.06 5.95
C SER A 43 -0.32 -5.31 5.42
N ILE A 44 -1.28 -5.85 6.17
CA ILE A 44 -2.15 -6.94 5.71
C ILE A 44 -3.54 -6.37 5.48
N LEU A 45 -4.01 -6.46 4.23
CA LEU A 45 -5.31 -5.96 3.81
C LEU A 45 -6.25 -7.14 3.58
N ASP A 46 -7.56 -6.94 3.77
CA ASP A 46 -8.54 -7.92 3.31
C ASP A 46 -8.67 -7.88 1.78
N MET A 47 -9.52 -8.76 1.22
CA MET A 47 -9.67 -8.85 -0.23
C MET A 47 -10.25 -7.58 -0.87
N VAL A 48 -11.20 -6.93 -0.19
CA VAL A 48 -11.89 -5.73 -0.71
C VAL A 48 -10.92 -4.57 -0.76
N GLU A 49 -10.19 -4.35 0.33
CA GLU A 49 -9.21 -3.27 0.40
C GLU A 49 -8.01 -3.54 -0.50
N SER A 50 -7.57 -4.80 -0.61
CA SER A 50 -6.53 -5.19 -1.56
C SER A 50 -6.91 -4.85 -3.00
N GLU A 51 -8.16 -5.13 -3.40
CA GLU A 51 -8.65 -4.80 -4.73
C GLU A 51 -8.64 -3.29 -4.99
N ARG A 52 -9.17 -2.50 -4.05
CA ARG A 52 -9.17 -1.02 -4.13
C ARG A 52 -7.75 -0.45 -4.26
N VAL A 53 -6.82 -0.92 -3.42
CA VAL A 53 -5.42 -0.49 -3.46
C VAL A 53 -4.77 -0.86 -4.80
N LEU A 54 -5.02 -2.07 -5.32
CA LEU A 54 -4.51 -2.50 -6.62
C LEU A 54 -5.06 -1.66 -7.77
N GLU A 55 -6.33 -1.21 -7.71
CA GLU A 55 -6.91 -0.30 -8.70
C GLU A 55 -6.20 1.05 -8.72
N GLU A 56 -5.95 1.66 -7.54
CA GLU A 56 -5.21 2.91 -7.41
C GLU A 56 -3.76 2.78 -7.93
N MET A 57 -3.07 1.70 -7.59
CA MET A 57 -1.72 1.40 -8.09
C MET A 57 -1.70 1.26 -9.63
N ARG A 58 -2.70 0.58 -10.20
CA ARG A 58 -2.83 0.40 -11.66
C ARG A 58 -3.14 1.72 -12.36
N ALA A 59 -4.04 2.52 -11.81
CA ALA A 59 -4.38 3.85 -12.34
C ALA A 59 -3.15 4.75 -12.35
N PHE A 60 -2.39 4.77 -11.24
CA PHE A 60 -1.13 5.51 -11.15
C PHE A 60 -0.10 5.00 -12.16
N SER A 61 0.11 3.69 -12.23
CA SER A 61 1.09 3.07 -13.14
C SER A 61 0.77 3.40 -14.61
N LYS A 62 -0.50 3.30 -15.02
CA LYS A 62 -0.96 3.69 -16.36
C LYS A 62 -0.63 5.16 -16.64
N ARG A 63 -0.95 6.06 -15.71
CA ARG A 63 -0.63 7.49 -15.82
C ARG A 63 0.87 7.73 -16.02
N ILE A 64 1.72 7.10 -15.20
CA ILE A 64 3.18 7.26 -15.31
C ILE A 64 3.73 6.71 -16.63
N VAL A 65 3.22 5.57 -17.11
CA VAL A 65 3.61 5.01 -18.40
C VAL A 65 3.20 5.93 -19.55
N SER A 66 1.99 6.49 -19.52
CA SER A 66 1.52 7.44 -20.54
C SER A 66 2.29 8.77 -20.55
N LEU A 67 2.73 9.26 -19.38
CA LEU A 67 3.48 10.52 -19.27
C LEU A 67 4.96 10.41 -19.67
N ARG A 68 5.51 9.20 -19.77
CA ARG A 68 6.91 8.95 -20.12
C ARG A 68 7.11 8.47 -21.56
N GLN A 69 6.13 8.70 -22.44
CA GLN A 69 6.32 8.44 -23.87
C GLN A 69 7.24 9.51 -24.49
N PRO A 70 8.29 9.12 -25.25
CA PRO A 70 9.04 10.05 -26.09
C PRO A 70 8.21 10.54 -27.27
#